data_AF-A0A1W9T0I2-F1
#
_entry.id   AF-A0A1W9T0I2-F1
#
_cell.length_a   1.000
_cell.length_b   1.000
_cell.length_c   1.000
_cell.angle_alpha   90.00
_cell.angle_beta   90.00
_cell.angle_gamma   90.00
#
_symmetry.space_group_name_H-M   'P 1'
#
loop_
_entity.id
_entity.type
_entity.pdbx_description
1 polymer ?
#
loop_
_entity_poly.entity_id
_entity_poly.type
_entity_poly.pdbx_seq_one_letter_code
_entity_poly.pdbx_strand_id
1 'polypeptide(L)'
;MKEKKILEQAYKKAQKLLEENKLYKFKPTIKIDIDLLIAKIEKNKSIVSALVTSLVKKIIDSKQDIRLHRIDFQNGYSARSLDTKVTSPFFKEKFPKYANKESAFLTLATRERIKWTKNDGNNLKIRNKDLKNSFLNVFDQIEVHNKRPQNYLHYLFVKLIELSKNDDLIFQLAAKQNKKIGLLNINLILEMLNNHFNSKLSSRLPVIAIYSIYEILMPILKRYENKKLMPLQVHTSSDKHGFGDIEIYDFKNNPFEIVEIKHKIPINKYLIFDIVKKIQNTKINRYYILTTFITGFENNETEKMVNKFIIEVKKQRSIDIIANGIITTLKYYLRFIDNYNLFIETYTQNLINDAKYSTEVKVSHIKKWTEILKEYGIE
;
A
#
# COMPACT_ATOMS: atom_id res chain seq x y z
N MET A 1 25.07 15.94 -0.99
CA MET A 1 24.79 15.81 -2.44
C MET A 1 23.94 16.98 -2.95
N LYS A 2 24.25 17.54 -4.12
CA LYS A 2 23.59 18.73 -4.72
C LYS A 2 22.12 18.45 -5.04
N GLU A 3 21.83 17.23 -5.46
CA GLU A 3 20.52 16.66 -5.81
C GLU A 3 19.55 16.75 -4.62
N LYS A 4 19.98 16.31 -3.42
CA LYS A 4 19.15 16.37 -2.21
C LYS A 4 18.80 17.82 -1.85
N LYS A 5 19.76 18.74 -1.97
CA LYS A 5 19.51 20.17 -1.71
C LYS A 5 18.44 20.75 -2.64
N ILE A 6 18.42 20.35 -3.92
CA ILE A 6 17.39 20.79 -4.88
C ILE A 6 16.00 20.34 -4.44
N LEU A 7 15.85 19.07 -4.04
CA LEU A 7 14.56 18.54 -3.57
C LEU A 7 14.08 19.25 -2.29
N GLU A 8 14.96 19.43 -1.30
CA GLU A 8 14.62 20.13 -0.06
C GLU A 8 14.24 21.59 -0.31
N GLN A 9 14.96 22.29 -1.18
CA GLN A 9 14.64 23.67 -1.54
C GLN A 9 13.31 23.77 -2.30
N ALA A 10 13.07 22.86 -3.23
CA ALA A 10 11.81 22.80 -3.97
C ALA A 10 10.62 22.52 -3.03
N TYR A 11 10.80 21.64 -2.05
CA TYR A 11 9.79 21.32 -1.05
C TYR A 11 9.47 22.53 -0.17
N LYS A 12 10.48 23.20 0.39
CA LYS A 12 10.30 24.43 1.17
C LYS A 12 9.63 25.53 0.35
N LYS A 13 10.00 25.65 -0.93
CA LYS A 13 9.37 26.61 -1.84
C LYS A 13 7.90 26.28 -2.07
N ALA A 14 7.56 25.00 -2.25
CA ALA A 14 6.20 24.53 -2.41
C ALA A 14 5.34 24.79 -1.15
N GLN A 15 5.88 24.55 0.05
CA GLN A 15 5.21 24.90 1.31
C GLN A 15 4.86 26.39 1.36
N LYS A 16 5.84 27.26 1.10
CA LYS A 16 5.62 28.71 1.08
C LYS A 16 4.59 29.14 0.04
N LEU A 17 4.59 28.53 -1.15
CA LEU A 17 3.61 28.84 -2.19
C LEU A 17 2.18 28.47 -1.78
N LEU A 18 2.02 27.38 -1.02
CA LEU A 18 0.74 26.94 -0.49
C LEU A 18 0.25 27.87 0.62
N GLU A 19 1.12 28.23 1.57
CA GLU A 19 0.82 29.17 2.66
C GLU A 19 0.41 30.55 2.14
N GLU A 20 1.08 31.04 1.10
CA GLU A 20 0.78 32.34 0.49
C GLU A 20 -0.37 32.30 -0.54
N ASN A 21 -0.99 31.13 -0.77
CA ASN A 21 -2.01 30.89 -1.81
C ASN A 21 -1.61 31.39 -3.22
N LYS A 22 -0.34 31.21 -3.60
CA LYS A 22 0.23 31.74 -4.87
C LYS A 22 0.18 30.74 -6.02
N LEU A 23 -0.87 29.91 -6.08
CA LEU A 23 -1.03 28.87 -7.11
C LEU A 23 -1.39 29.45 -8.49
N TYR A 24 -1.89 30.68 -8.55
CA TYR A 24 -2.14 31.41 -9.81
C TYR A 24 -0.85 31.64 -10.62
N LYS A 25 0.33 31.54 -9.99
CA LYS A 25 1.62 31.75 -10.66
C LYS A 25 2.01 30.65 -11.64
N PHE A 26 1.37 29.47 -11.58
CA PHE A 26 1.67 28.36 -12.47
C PHE A 26 0.83 28.44 -13.74
N LYS A 27 1.48 28.25 -14.90
CA LYS A 27 0.83 28.28 -16.20
C LYS A 27 -0.21 27.15 -16.33
N PRO A 28 -1.34 27.37 -17.03
CA PRO A 28 -2.37 26.35 -17.22
C PRO A 28 -1.85 25.02 -17.76
N THR A 29 -0.88 25.05 -18.68
CA THR A 29 -0.28 23.84 -19.26
C THR A 29 0.40 22.96 -18.21
N ILE A 30 1.08 23.57 -17.22
CA ILE A 30 1.69 22.83 -16.11
C ILE A 30 0.60 22.19 -15.25
N LYS A 31 -0.47 22.95 -14.98
CA LYS A 31 -1.57 22.50 -14.13
C LYS A 31 -2.26 21.27 -14.70
N ILE A 32 -2.67 21.34 -15.97
CA ILE A 32 -3.38 20.24 -16.66
C ILE A 32 -2.61 18.93 -16.54
N ASP A 33 -1.32 18.92 -16.89
CA ASP A 33 -0.54 17.69 -16.93
C ASP A 33 -0.20 17.16 -15.52
N ILE A 34 0.20 18.04 -14.60
CA ILE A 34 0.58 17.63 -13.25
C ILE A 34 -0.65 17.22 -12.43
N ASP A 35 -1.78 17.93 -12.55
CA ASP A 35 -2.99 17.60 -11.80
C ASP A 35 -3.52 16.23 -12.20
N LEU A 36 -3.44 15.86 -13.49
CA LEU A 36 -3.83 14.52 -13.94
C LEU A 36 -2.90 13.43 -13.38
N LEU A 37 -1.59 13.67 -13.34
CA LEU A 37 -0.62 12.75 -12.75
C LEU A 37 -0.89 12.53 -11.26
N ILE A 38 -1.18 13.60 -10.51
CA ILE A 38 -1.48 13.53 -9.08
C ILE A 38 -2.82 12.86 -8.82
N ALA A 39 -3.86 13.15 -9.62
CA ALA A 39 -5.18 12.54 -9.47
C ALA A 39 -5.18 11.00 -9.61
N LYS A 40 -4.15 10.43 -10.25
CA LYS A 40 -4.00 8.97 -10.44
C LYS A 40 -2.80 8.38 -9.69
N ILE A 41 -2.21 9.13 -8.74
CA ILE A 41 -0.96 8.74 -8.07
C ILE A 41 -1.07 7.41 -7.32
N GLU A 42 -2.21 7.10 -6.69
CA GLU A 42 -2.38 5.84 -5.96
C GLU A 42 -2.13 4.60 -6.81
N LYS A 43 -2.37 4.68 -8.13
CA LYS A 43 -2.15 3.59 -9.09
C LYS A 43 -0.85 3.74 -9.89
N ASN A 44 -0.17 4.88 -9.83
CA ASN A 44 0.94 5.22 -10.74
C ASN A 44 2.08 6.00 -10.04
N LYS A 45 2.34 5.74 -8.76
CA LYS A 45 3.38 6.40 -7.94
C LYS A 45 4.75 6.47 -8.65
N SER A 46 5.10 5.41 -9.37
CA SER A 46 6.38 5.31 -10.09
C SER A 46 6.51 6.35 -11.20
N ILE A 47 5.43 6.71 -11.88
CA ILE A 47 5.44 7.76 -12.92
C ILE A 47 5.77 9.12 -12.31
N VAL A 48 5.15 9.46 -11.17
CA VAL A 48 5.38 10.72 -10.47
C VAL A 48 6.82 10.79 -9.93
N SER A 49 7.30 9.73 -9.29
CA SER A 49 8.68 9.66 -8.76
C SER A 49 9.73 9.68 -9.88
N ALA A 50 9.48 9.02 -11.02
CA ALA A 50 10.35 9.07 -12.18
C ALA A 50 10.41 10.47 -12.79
N LEU A 51 9.27 11.17 -12.86
CA LEU A 51 9.21 12.57 -13.29
C LEU A 51 10.05 13.46 -12.35
N VAL A 52 9.90 13.34 -11.03
CA VAL A 52 10.71 14.11 -10.07
C VAL A 52 12.20 13.85 -10.26
N THR A 53 12.61 12.58 -10.40
CA THR A 53 14.01 12.22 -10.66
C THR A 53 14.57 12.91 -11.90
N SER A 54 13.76 12.93 -12.96
CA SER A 54 14.13 13.54 -14.23
C SER A 54 14.23 15.06 -14.13
N LEU A 55 13.28 15.71 -13.47
CA LEU A 55 13.31 17.14 -13.21
C LEU A 55 14.57 17.54 -12.43
N VAL A 56 14.95 16.76 -11.41
CA VAL A 56 16.19 16.99 -10.66
C VAL A 56 17.41 16.90 -11.57
N LYS A 57 17.50 15.88 -12.44
CA LYS A 57 18.61 15.76 -13.39
C LYS A 57 18.69 16.99 -14.31
N LYS A 58 17.56 17.44 -14.87
CA LYS A 58 17.53 18.62 -15.75
C LYS A 58 17.94 19.91 -15.03
N ILE A 59 17.58 20.05 -13.76
CA ILE A 59 17.96 21.22 -12.95
C ILE A 59 19.48 21.24 -12.67
N ILE A 60 20.08 20.06 -12.47
CA ILE A 60 21.52 19.93 -12.20
C ILE A 60 22.34 20.16 -13.45
N ASP A 61 21.87 19.60 -14.56
CA ASP A 61 22.53 19.55 -15.85
C ASP A 61 21.52 19.96 -16.92
N SER A 62 21.50 21.25 -17.24
CA SER A 62 20.53 21.85 -18.16
C SER A 62 20.65 21.31 -19.59
N LYS A 63 21.82 20.77 -19.96
CA LYS A 63 22.08 20.21 -21.29
C LYS A 63 21.60 18.75 -21.41
N GLN A 64 21.41 18.03 -20.31
CA GLN A 64 20.90 16.65 -20.36
C GLN A 64 19.49 16.61 -20.94
N ASP A 65 19.28 15.80 -21.98
CA ASP A 65 17.94 15.41 -22.40
C ASP A 65 17.40 14.37 -21.40
N ILE A 66 16.40 14.74 -20.61
CA ILE A 66 15.86 13.89 -19.56
C ILE A 66 14.89 12.80 -20.05
N ARG A 67 14.60 12.76 -21.36
CA ARG A 67 13.85 11.66 -22.00
C ARG A 67 14.71 10.39 -22.15
N LEU A 68 16.04 10.54 -22.06
CA LEU A 68 17.04 9.48 -22.21
C LEU A 68 17.45 8.91 -20.84
N HIS A 69 16.49 8.34 -20.11
CA HIS A 69 16.61 7.95 -18.70
C HIS A 69 17.48 6.71 -18.41
N ARG A 70 18.14 6.13 -19.41
CA ARG A 70 18.97 4.93 -19.28
C ARG A 70 20.36 5.14 -19.86
N ILE A 71 21.36 4.49 -19.27
CA ILE A 71 22.78 4.57 -19.68
C ILE A 71 23.07 3.91 -21.05
N ASP A 72 22.18 3.03 -21.52
CA ASP A 72 22.30 2.36 -22.82
C ASP A 72 21.66 3.15 -23.97
N PHE A 73 21.13 4.34 -23.70
CA PHE A 73 20.88 5.35 -24.71
C PHE A 73 22.14 6.18 -24.93
N GLN A 74 22.43 6.52 -26.19
CA GLN A 74 23.44 7.52 -26.50
C GLN A 74 23.09 8.83 -25.79
N ASN A 75 24.02 9.40 -25.03
CA ASN A 75 23.82 10.57 -24.16
C ASN A 75 22.77 10.39 -23.04
N GLY A 76 22.43 9.14 -22.71
CA GLY A 76 21.52 8.86 -21.60
C GLY A 76 22.18 8.96 -20.23
N TYR A 77 21.36 8.97 -19.18
CA TYR A 77 21.83 9.08 -17.79
C TYR A 77 21.31 7.93 -16.92
N SER A 78 21.97 7.68 -15.78
CA SER A 78 21.58 6.63 -14.85
C SER A 78 20.43 7.06 -13.94
N ALA A 79 19.20 7.14 -14.48
CA ALA A 79 18.05 7.62 -13.72
C ALA A 79 17.70 6.73 -12.52
N ARG A 80 17.81 5.40 -12.66
CA ARG A 80 17.61 4.44 -11.56
C ARG A 80 18.55 4.70 -10.39
N SER A 81 19.83 4.94 -10.67
CA SER A 81 20.84 5.22 -9.64
C SER A 81 20.54 6.54 -8.92
N LEU A 82 20.13 7.57 -9.67
CA LEU A 82 19.74 8.86 -9.11
C LEU A 82 18.49 8.72 -8.22
N ASP A 83 17.47 8.02 -8.68
CA ASP A 83 16.25 7.76 -7.93
C ASP A 83 16.53 6.99 -6.63
N THR A 84 17.29 5.89 -6.72
CA THR A 84 17.59 5.04 -5.56
C THR A 84 18.38 5.80 -4.48
N LYS A 85 19.32 6.66 -4.89
CA LYS A 85 20.16 7.42 -3.95
C LYS A 85 19.50 8.70 -3.42
N VAL A 86 18.55 9.27 -4.16
CA VAL A 86 18.04 10.63 -3.87
C VAL A 86 16.51 10.67 -3.83
N THR A 87 15.84 10.45 -4.96
CA THR A 87 14.39 10.68 -5.06
C THR A 87 13.57 9.72 -4.20
N SER A 88 13.86 8.42 -4.26
CA SER A 88 13.16 7.40 -3.48
C SER A 88 13.32 7.62 -1.96
N PRO A 89 14.53 7.85 -1.41
CA PRO A 89 14.69 8.25 -0.01
C PRO A 89 13.90 9.52 0.36
N PHE A 90 13.93 10.55 -0.50
CA PHE A 90 13.19 11.79 -0.27
C PHE A 90 11.66 11.56 -0.24
N PHE A 91 11.12 10.75 -1.15
CA PHE A 91 9.69 10.39 -1.14
C PHE A 91 9.31 9.60 0.12
N LYS A 92 10.15 8.66 0.56
CA LYS A 92 9.91 7.90 1.80
C LYS A 92 9.87 8.82 3.03
N GLU A 93 10.69 9.87 3.04
CA GLU A 93 10.75 10.84 4.12
C GLU A 93 9.57 11.83 4.09
N LYS A 94 9.27 12.42 2.92
CA LYS A 94 8.30 13.54 2.82
C LYS A 94 6.89 13.13 2.38
N PHE A 95 6.76 12.01 1.67
CA PHE A 95 5.51 11.54 1.04
C PHE A 95 5.35 10.01 1.17
N PRO A 96 5.45 9.44 2.39
CA PRO A 96 5.58 7.99 2.61
C PRO A 96 4.48 7.17 1.91
N LYS A 97 3.22 7.62 1.99
CA LYS A 97 2.07 7.01 1.30
C LYS A 97 2.28 6.83 -0.20
N TYR A 98 2.90 7.81 -0.84
CA TYR A 98 3.10 7.86 -2.30
C TYR A 98 4.50 7.45 -2.72
N ALA A 99 5.34 7.00 -1.78
CA ALA A 99 6.67 6.48 -2.09
C ALA A 99 6.58 5.13 -2.80
N ASN A 100 7.49 4.90 -3.73
CA ASN A 100 7.78 3.56 -4.21
C ASN A 100 8.57 2.82 -3.12
N LYS A 101 8.31 1.53 -2.97
CA LYS A 101 9.05 0.70 -2.00
C LYS A 101 10.51 0.56 -2.40
N GLU A 102 10.71 0.26 -3.67
CA GLU A 102 11.99 0.21 -4.33
C GLU A 102 12.08 1.41 -5.30
N SER A 103 12.99 1.34 -6.27
CA SER A 103 13.12 2.38 -7.28
C SER A 103 11.88 2.46 -8.18
N ALA A 104 11.47 3.69 -8.53
CA ALA A 104 10.45 3.94 -9.52
C ALA A 104 10.76 3.26 -10.87
N PHE A 105 12.05 3.16 -11.21
CA PHE A 105 12.62 2.65 -12.46
C PHE A 105 12.69 1.11 -12.55
N LEU A 106 12.03 0.39 -11.65
CA LEU A 106 11.86 -1.07 -11.73
C LEU A 106 10.54 -1.49 -12.36
N THR A 107 9.59 -0.55 -12.49
CA THR A 107 8.29 -0.80 -13.11
C THR A 107 8.38 -0.88 -14.63
N LEU A 108 7.54 -1.71 -15.27
CA LEU A 108 7.52 -1.83 -16.75
C LEU A 108 7.37 -0.46 -17.44
N ALA A 109 6.57 0.44 -16.88
CA ALA A 109 6.33 1.75 -17.45
C ALA A 109 7.56 2.69 -17.49
N THR A 110 8.59 2.43 -16.69
CA THR A 110 9.76 3.34 -16.56
C THR A 110 11.10 2.64 -16.67
N ARG A 111 11.12 1.29 -16.67
CA ARG A 111 12.31 0.48 -16.89
C ARG A 111 12.57 0.25 -18.37
N GLU A 112 11.54 0.23 -19.21
CA GLU A 112 11.68 -0.17 -20.62
C GLU A 112 12.65 0.72 -21.41
N ARG A 113 13.28 0.15 -22.44
CA ARG A 113 14.18 0.85 -23.36
C ARG A 113 13.40 1.69 -24.38
N ILE A 114 12.57 2.60 -23.88
CA ILE A 114 11.73 3.50 -24.67
C ILE A 114 12.06 4.94 -24.27
N LYS A 115 12.46 5.77 -25.24
CA LYS A 115 12.70 7.20 -24.99
C LYS A 115 11.38 7.87 -24.66
N TRP A 116 11.38 8.81 -23.72
CA TRP A 116 10.15 9.53 -23.32
C TRP A 116 9.83 10.71 -24.24
N THR A 117 9.98 10.52 -25.55
CA THR A 117 9.54 11.45 -26.59
C THR A 117 8.05 11.23 -26.90
N LYS A 118 7.41 12.16 -27.60
CA LYS A 118 6.02 11.99 -28.07
C LYS A 118 5.85 10.81 -29.03
N ASN A 119 6.86 10.50 -29.82
CA ASN A 119 6.82 9.42 -30.80
C ASN A 119 7.06 8.06 -30.14
N ASP A 120 8.24 7.87 -29.53
CA ASP A 120 8.62 6.59 -28.94
C ASP A 120 7.78 6.27 -27.70
N GLY A 121 7.45 7.30 -26.92
CA GLY A 121 6.72 7.19 -25.65
C GLY A 121 5.30 6.64 -25.80
N ASN A 122 4.74 6.60 -27.01
CA ASN A 122 3.47 5.93 -27.27
C ASN A 122 3.50 4.44 -26.89
N ASN A 123 4.68 3.81 -26.95
CA ASN A 123 4.88 2.40 -26.64
C ASN A 123 5.00 2.10 -25.14
N LEU A 124 5.06 3.11 -24.27
CA LEU A 124 5.15 2.92 -22.81
C LEU A 124 3.96 2.10 -22.29
N LYS A 125 4.24 1.17 -21.36
CA LYS A 125 3.24 0.33 -20.68
C LYS A 125 2.45 1.10 -19.62
N ILE A 126 1.85 2.21 -20.01
CA ILE A 126 0.92 3.00 -19.21
C ILE A 126 -0.47 2.85 -19.82
N ARG A 127 -1.36 2.12 -19.13
CA ARG A 127 -2.70 1.78 -19.64
C ARG A 127 -3.59 3.01 -19.86
N ASN A 128 -3.50 4.00 -18.98
CA ASN A 128 -4.30 5.22 -19.10
C ASN A 128 -3.65 6.17 -20.12
N LYS A 129 -4.33 6.42 -21.25
CA LYS A 129 -3.83 7.24 -22.36
C LYS A 129 -3.58 8.68 -21.94
N ASP A 130 -4.52 9.29 -21.20
CA ASP A 130 -4.41 10.68 -20.77
C ASP A 130 -3.21 10.86 -19.83
N LEU A 131 -3.04 9.95 -18.86
CA LEU A 131 -1.91 9.93 -17.95
C LEU A 131 -0.57 9.82 -18.69
N LYS A 132 -0.50 8.91 -19.67
CA LYS A 132 0.68 8.75 -20.53
C LYS A 132 0.98 10.03 -21.30
N ASN A 133 -0.05 10.64 -21.88
CA ASN A 133 0.08 11.87 -22.65
C ASN A 133 0.57 13.02 -21.79
N SER A 134 0.03 13.18 -20.58
CA SER A 134 0.47 14.20 -19.63
C SER A 134 1.89 13.97 -19.14
N PHE A 135 2.28 12.73 -18.87
CA PHE A 135 3.68 12.41 -18.56
C PHE A 135 4.61 12.86 -19.70
N LEU A 136 4.32 12.48 -20.95
CA LEU A 136 5.13 12.85 -22.11
C LEU A 136 5.08 14.36 -22.43
N ASN A 137 3.95 15.02 -22.19
CA ASN A 137 3.78 16.47 -22.38
C ASN A 137 4.78 17.25 -21.51
N VAL A 138 5.01 16.82 -20.26
CA VAL A 138 5.95 17.52 -19.37
C VAL A 138 7.36 17.48 -19.94
N PHE A 139 7.82 16.32 -20.43
CA PHE A 139 9.15 16.22 -21.05
C PHE A 139 9.25 17.05 -22.33
N ASP A 140 8.22 17.01 -23.17
CA ASP A 140 8.18 17.77 -24.42
C ASP A 140 8.22 19.28 -24.16
N GLN A 141 7.45 19.77 -23.19
CA GLN A 141 7.48 21.17 -22.76
C GLN A 141 8.86 21.60 -22.29
N ILE A 142 9.60 20.74 -21.59
CA ILE A 142 10.93 21.07 -21.07
C ILE A 142 12.00 21.00 -22.17
N GLU A 143 12.02 19.92 -22.96
CA GLU A 143 13.10 19.64 -23.92
C GLU A 143 12.92 20.32 -25.28
N VAL A 144 11.67 20.53 -25.72
CA VAL A 144 11.37 21.16 -27.01
C VAL A 144 11.01 22.63 -26.83
N HIS A 145 10.17 22.93 -25.83
CA HIS A 145 9.65 24.28 -25.60
C HIS A 145 10.42 25.08 -24.53
N ASN A 146 11.58 24.58 -24.10
CA ASN A 146 12.51 25.23 -23.17
C ASN A 146 11.83 25.77 -21.90
N LYS A 147 10.81 25.06 -21.39
CA LYS A 147 10.14 25.45 -20.14
C LYS A 147 11.03 25.14 -18.94
N ARG A 148 10.96 25.99 -17.92
CA ARG A 148 11.78 25.88 -16.70
C ARG A 148 11.37 24.66 -15.86
N PRO A 149 12.24 23.64 -15.67
CA PRO A 149 11.90 22.42 -14.93
C PRO A 149 11.54 22.69 -13.46
N GLN A 150 12.08 23.75 -12.86
CA GLN A 150 11.78 24.15 -11.48
C GLN A 150 10.29 24.44 -11.28
N ASN A 151 9.60 25.00 -12.29
CA ASN A 151 8.17 25.29 -12.17
C ASN A 151 7.33 24.01 -12.05
N TYR A 152 7.69 22.96 -12.79
CA TYR A 152 7.02 21.66 -12.72
C TYR A 152 7.31 20.97 -11.39
N LEU A 153 8.58 21.01 -10.94
CA LEU A 153 8.95 20.41 -9.65
C LEU A 153 8.24 21.09 -8.48
N HIS A 154 8.22 22.43 -8.45
CA HIS A 154 7.50 23.19 -7.43
C HIS A 154 6.01 22.89 -7.43
N TYR A 155 5.36 22.88 -8.61
CA TYR A 155 3.92 22.62 -8.68
C TYR A 155 3.58 21.18 -8.28
N LEU A 156 4.38 20.20 -8.72
CA LEU A 156 4.22 18.80 -8.33
C LEU A 156 4.31 18.65 -6.80
N PHE A 157 5.27 19.30 -6.15
CA PHE A 157 5.41 19.27 -4.69
C PHE A 157 4.29 20.02 -3.97
N VAL A 158 3.78 21.12 -4.52
CA VAL A 158 2.56 21.77 -3.99
C VAL A 158 1.42 20.75 -3.94
N LYS A 159 1.14 20.07 -5.05
CA LYS A 159 0.03 19.12 -5.14
C LYS A 159 0.22 17.90 -4.25
N LEU A 160 1.46 17.38 -4.11
CA LEU A 160 1.75 16.30 -3.16
C LEU A 160 1.58 16.72 -1.70
N ILE A 161 1.98 17.93 -1.33
CA ILE A 161 1.79 18.47 0.02
C ILE A 161 0.30 18.65 0.32
N GLU A 162 -0.45 19.28 -0.60
CA GLU A 162 -1.90 19.47 -0.47
C GLU A 162 -2.61 18.13 -0.27
N LEU A 163 -2.27 17.15 -1.10
CA LEU A 163 -2.83 15.80 -1.03
C LEU A 163 -2.49 15.12 0.31
N SER A 164 -1.23 15.21 0.77
CA SER A 164 -0.81 14.62 2.05
C SER A 164 -1.52 15.28 3.25
N LYS A 165 -1.67 16.61 3.24
CA LYS A 165 -2.40 17.35 4.28
C LYS A 165 -3.88 16.95 4.35
N ASN A 166 -4.52 16.78 3.19
CA ASN A 166 -5.91 16.34 3.12
C ASN A 166 -6.09 14.92 3.69
N ASP A 167 -5.17 14.02 3.35
CA ASP A 167 -5.17 12.66 3.89
C ASP A 167 -4.96 12.66 5.41
N ASP A 168 -4.00 13.43 5.91
CA ASP A 168 -3.73 13.56 7.35
C ASP A 168 -4.93 14.11 8.12
N LEU A 169 -5.66 15.08 7.57
CA LEU A 169 -6.89 15.59 8.18
C LEU A 169 -7.93 14.47 8.34
N ILE A 170 -8.12 13.65 7.30
CA ILE A 170 -9.08 12.54 7.34
C ILE A 170 -8.65 11.50 8.38
N PHE A 171 -7.35 11.19 8.46
CA PHE A 171 -6.82 10.28 9.46
C PHE A 171 -6.99 10.80 10.88
N GLN A 172 -6.78 12.10 11.12
CA GLN A 172 -7.00 12.73 12.42
C GLN A 172 -8.49 12.70 12.83
N LEU A 173 -9.39 12.94 11.87
CA LEU A 173 -10.83 12.84 12.13
C LEU A 173 -11.24 11.41 12.49
N ALA A 174 -10.74 10.41 11.76
CA ALA A 174 -11.01 9.00 12.07
C ALA A 174 -10.46 8.60 13.45
N ALA A 175 -9.25 9.05 13.81
CA ALA A 175 -8.66 8.76 15.13
C ALA A 175 -9.45 9.39 16.29
N LYS A 176 -10.04 10.58 16.07
CA LYS A 176 -10.85 11.27 17.09
C LYS A 176 -12.19 10.58 17.34
N GLN A 177 -12.82 10.01 16.29
CA GLN A 177 -14.15 9.40 16.41
C GLN A 177 -14.19 8.08 17.17
N ASN A 178 -13.04 7.44 17.42
CA ASN A 178 -13.02 6.21 18.22
C ASN A 178 -12.98 6.48 19.73
N LYS A 179 -13.24 7.72 20.17
CA LYS A 179 -13.10 8.08 21.59
C LYS A 179 -14.42 8.09 22.35
N LYS A 180 -15.58 8.15 21.68
CA LYS A 180 -16.87 7.98 22.34
C LYS A 180 -17.32 6.53 22.26
N ILE A 181 -17.80 6.03 23.40
CA ILE A 181 -18.16 4.63 23.58
C ILE A 181 -19.62 4.43 23.19
N GLY A 182 -19.85 3.66 22.13
CA GLY A 182 -21.14 3.04 21.85
C GLY A 182 -21.28 1.70 22.57
N LEU A 183 -22.51 1.20 22.75
CA LEU A 183 -22.73 -0.16 23.26
C LEU A 183 -22.37 -1.18 22.17
N LEU A 184 -21.24 -1.86 22.34
CA LEU A 184 -20.73 -2.85 21.38
C LEU A 184 -21.05 -4.27 21.83
N ASN A 185 -21.38 -5.13 20.86
CA ASN A 185 -21.36 -6.58 21.04
C ASN A 185 -20.70 -7.24 19.81
N ILE A 186 -20.40 -8.54 19.90
CA ILE A 186 -19.71 -9.28 18.83
C ILE A 186 -20.46 -9.18 17.51
N ASN A 187 -21.79 -9.32 17.51
CA ASN A 187 -22.58 -9.31 16.27
C ASN A 187 -22.49 -7.95 15.57
N LEU A 188 -22.57 -6.86 16.34
CA LEU A 188 -22.43 -5.50 15.84
C LEU A 188 -21.06 -5.29 15.17
N ILE A 189 -19.98 -5.70 15.83
CA ILE A 189 -18.62 -5.58 15.30
C ILE A 189 -18.47 -6.37 13.99
N LEU A 190 -19.03 -7.58 13.92
CA LEU A 190 -18.99 -8.40 12.71
C LEU A 190 -19.78 -7.76 11.57
N GLU A 191 -20.91 -7.12 11.86
CA GLU A 191 -21.70 -6.37 10.87
C GLU A 191 -20.93 -5.17 10.34
N MET A 192 -20.33 -4.36 11.24
CA MET A 192 -19.47 -3.23 10.90
C MET A 192 -18.30 -3.66 10.01
N LEU A 193 -17.59 -4.74 10.38
CA LEU A 193 -16.48 -5.27 9.59
C LEU A 193 -16.95 -5.79 8.24
N ASN A 194 -18.08 -6.50 8.18
CA ASN A 194 -18.63 -7.02 6.92
C ASN A 194 -19.02 -5.88 5.96
N ASN A 195 -19.68 -4.83 6.47
CA ASN A 195 -19.97 -3.61 5.71
C ASN A 195 -18.67 -2.99 5.17
N HIS A 196 -17.66 -2.84 6.03
CA HIS A 196 -16.38 -2.27 5.62
C HIS A 196 -15.66 -3.12 4.57
N PHE A 197 -15.60 -4.45 4.73
CA PHE A 197 -14.98 -5.38 3.79
C PHE A 197 -15.65 -5.41 2.42
N ASN A 198 -16.92 -5.01 2.32
CA ASN A 198 -17.63 -4.91 1.05
C ASN A 198 -17.31 -3.64 0.24
N SER A 199 -16.48 -2.75 0.77
CA SER A 199 -15.93 -1.60 0.03
C SER A 199 -15.19 -2.02 -1.23
N LYS A 200 -15.09 -1.13 -2.24
CA LYS A 200 -14.27 -1.40 -3.42
C LYS A 200 -12.79 -1.48 -3.06
N LEU A 201 -12.06 -2.44 -3.64
CA LEU A 201 -10.60 -2.61 -3.46
C LEU A 201 -10.20 -2.84 -1.99
N SER A 202 -10.98 -3.62 -1.25
CA SER A 202 -10.91 -3.82 0.20
C SER A 202 -10.11 -5.04 0.66
N SER A 203 -9.34 -5.70 -0.21
CA SER A 203 -8.66 -6.97 0.13
C SER A 203 -7.70 -6.86 1.33
N ARG A 204 -7.21 -5.66 1.64
CA ARG A 204 -6.34 -5.37 2.78
C ARG A 204 -7.08 -5.24 4.11
N LEU A 205 -8.36 -4.87 4.11
CA LEU A 205 -9.13 -4.61 5.34
C LEU A 205 -9.31 -5.88 6.20
N PRO A 206 -9.63 -7.05 5.62
CA PRO A 206 -9.66 -8.33 6.34
C PRO A 206 -8.35 -8.67 7.06
N VAL A 207 -7.22 -8.37 6.41
CA VAL A 207 -5.87 -8.57 6.98
C VAL A 207 -5.67 -7.70 8.21
N ILE A 208 -6.03 -6.41 8.11
CA ILE A 208 -5.89 -5.46 9.23
C ILE A 208 -6.78 -5.86 10.41
N ALA A 209 -7.98 -6.37 10.16
CA ALA A 209 -8.88 -6.84 11.23
C ALA A 209 -8.28 -8.02 12.01
N ILE A 210 -7.78 -9.05 11.31
CA ILE A 210 -7.14 -10.20 11.97
C ILE A 210 -5.83 -9.79 12.64
N TYR A 211 -5.04 -8.92 12.03
CA TYR A 211 -3.83 -8.38 12.65
C TYR A 211 -4.13 -7.68 13.98
N SER A 212 -5.19 -6.88 14.01
CA SER A 212 -5.64 -6.17 15.22
C SER A 212 -6.10 -7.14 16.32
N ILE A 213 -6.72 -8.26 15.95
CA ILE A 213 -7.01 -9.34 16.90
C ILE A 213 -5.72 -9.91 17.50
N TYR A 214 -4.73 -10.23 16.67
CA TYR A 214 -3.45 -10.77 17.16
C TYR A 214 -2.74 -9.78 18.09
N GLU A 215 -2.74 -8.49 17.74
CA GLU A 215 -2.16 -7.44 18.58
C GLU A 215 -2.78 -7.40 19.99
N ILE A 216 -4.10 -7.62 20.09
CA ILE A 216 -4.82 -7.64 21.38
C ILE A 216 -4.65 -8.98 22.12
N LEU A 217 -4.73 -10.11 21.42
CA LEU A 217 -4.80 -11.43 22.06
C LEU A 217 -3.43 -12.03 22.38
N MET A 218 -2.40 -11.74 21.60
CA MET A 218 -1.08 -12.34 21.83
C MET A 218 -0.48 -12.04 23.21
N PRO A 219 -0.61 -10.82 23.77
CA PRO A 219 -0.11 -10.53 25.12
C PRO A 219 -0.80 -11.33 26.24
N ILE A 220 -2.04 -11.79 26.05
CA ILE A 220 -2.84 -12.44 27.10
C ILE A 220 -2.91 -13.96 26.98
N LEU A 221 -2.68 -14.52 25.79
CA LEU A 221 -2.80 -15.95 25.54
C LEU A 221 -1.45 -16.66 25.71
N LYS A 222 -1.36 -17.58 26.68
CA LYS A 222 -0.17 -18.40 26.98
C LYS A 222 0.49 -19.05 25.76
N ARG A 223 -0.31 -19.41 24.73
CA ARG A 223 0.20 -19.98 23.47
C ARG A 223 1.26 -19.10 22.79
N TYR A 224 1.09 -17.77 22.89
CA TYR A 224 1.96 -16.80 22.23
C TYR A 224 3.08 -16.29 23.15
N GLU A 225 3.27 -16.93 24.31
CA GLU A 225 4.43 -16.69 25.15
C GLU A 225 5.73 -16.92 24.35
N ASN A 226 6.67 -15.99 24.49
CA ASN A 226 7.91 -15.96 23.73
C ASN A 226 7.71 -15.95 22.20
N LYS A 227 6.67 -15.26 21.73
CA LYS A 227 6.40 -14.99 20.30
C LYS A 227 6.31 -13.48 20.07
N LYS A 228 6.52 -13.08 18.82
CA LYS A 228 6.41 -11.71 18.35
C LYS A 228 5.53 -11.64 17.11
N LEU A 229 4.61 -10.67 17.08
CA LEU A 229 3.84 -10.32 15.89
C LEU A 229 4.74 -9.49 14.97
N MET A 230 4.91 -9.91 13.73
CA MET A 230 5.69 -9.14 12.76
C MET A 230 4.87 -7.97 12.22
N PRO A 231 5.48 -6.80 11.96
CA PRO A 231 4.76 -5.68 11.37
C PRO A 231 4.12 -6.05 10.04
N LEU A 232 2.91 -5.53 9.79
CA LEU A 232 2.22 -5.69 8.52
C LEU A 232 3.12 -5.30 7.34
N GLN A 233 3.40 -6.28 6.47
CA GLN A 233 4.10 -6.03 5.22
C GLN A 233 3.08 -5.60 4.18
N VAL A 234 3.43 -4.59 3.39
CA VAL A 234 2.65 -4.17 2.22
C VAL A 234 2.90 -5.24 1.13
N HIS A 235 1.92 -5.65 0.33
CA HIS A 235 2.02 -6.80 -0.60
C HIS A 235 2.98 -6.57 -1.81
N THR A 236 3.32 -5.32 -2.14
CA THR A 236 4.06 -4.95 -3.36
C THR A 236 5.60 -4.99 -3.30
N SER A 237 6.22 -5.63 -2.30
CA SER A 237 7.70 -5.69 -2.19
C SER A 237 8.21 -6.93 -2.91
N SER A 238 9.02 -6.73 -3.95
CA SER A 238 9.63 -7.80 -4.74
C SER A 238 10.62 -8.64 -3.91
N ASP A 239 11.27 -8.00 -2.93
CA ASP A 239 12.47 -8.53 -2.28
C ASP A 239 12.24 -9.18 -0.90
N LYS A 240 10.99 -9.30 -0.42
CA LYS A 240 10.69 -10.00 0.85
C LYS A 240 9.63 -11.07 0.63
N HIS A 241 10.07 -12.32 0.57
CA HIS A 241 9.19 -13.49 0.52
C HIS A 241 8.68 -13.80 1.93
N GLY A 242 7.63 -13.09 2.35
CA GLY A 242 6.82 -13.51 3.47
C GLY A 242 6.14 -14.87 3.18
N PHE A 243 5.87 -15.63 4.23
CA PHE A 243 5.09 -16.86 4.15
C PHE A 243 3.59 -16.56 4.04
N GLY A 244 3.11 -15.43 4.54
CA GLY A 244 1.71 -15.03 4.47
C GLY A 244 1.50 -13.52 4.66
N ASP A 245 0.26 -13.14 4.96
CA ASP A 245 -0.11 -11.74 5.15
C ASP A 245 0.18 -11.25 6.57
N ILE A 246 0.04 -12.13 7.56
CA ILE A 246 0.39 -11.92 8.96
C ILE A 246 1.31 -13.04 9.39
N GLU A 247 2.38 -12.69 10.10
CA GLU A 247 3.37 -13.66 10.53
C GLU A 247 3.74 -13.47 11.99
N ILE A 248 3.84 -14.59 12.69
CA ILE A 248 4.23 -14.65 14.10
C ILE A 248 5.48 -15.49 14.19
N TYR A 249 6.51 -14.94 14.82
CA TYR A 249 7.81 -15.58 14.96
C TYR A 249 8.09 -15.87 16.43
N ASP A 250 8.96 -16.84 16.68
CA ASP A 250 9.60 -16.95 17.99
C ASP A 250 10.73 -15.92 18.17
N PHE A 251 11.28 -15.83 19.39
CA PHE A 251 12.43 -14.96 19.65
C PHE A 251 13.74 -15.44 19.02
N LYS A 252 13.80 -16.69 18.54
CA LYS A 252 14.91 -17.21 17.72
C LYS A 252 14.75 -16.85 16.24
N ASN A 253 13.74 -16.05 15.90
CA ASN A 253 13.44 -15.59 14.55
C ASN A 253 13.05 -16.72 13.58
N ASN A 254 12.44 -17.80 14.09
CA ASN A 254 11.78 -18.82 13.28
C ASN A 254 10.28 -18.53 13.13
N PRO A 255 9.68 -18.77 11.96
CA PRO A 255 8.23 -18.65 11.77
C PRO A 255 7.50 -19.69 12.63
N PHE A 256 6.54 -19.23 13.43
CA PHE A 256 5.73 -20.07 14.31
C PHE A 256 4.33 -20.30 13.72
N GLU A 257 3.63 -19.21 13.39
CA GLU A 257 2.26 -19.22 12.89
C GLU A 257 2.10 -18.18 11.79
N ILE A 258 1.48 -18.59 10.69
CA ILE A 258 1.28 -17.76 9.50
C ILE A 258 -0.21 -17.68 9.18
N VAL A 259 -0.67 -16.51 8.74
CA VAL A 259 -2.04 -16.29 8.28
C VAL A 259 -2.02 -15.75 6.86
N GLU A 260 -2.69 -16.46 5.96
CA GLU A 260 -3.00 -16.00 4.60
C GLU A 260 -4.49 -15.74 4.50
N ILE A 261 -4.87 -14.60 3.92
CA ILE A 261 -6.27 -14.19 3.76
C ILE A 261 -6.59 -14.01 2.28
N LYS A 262 -7.62 -14.70 1.83
CA LYS A 262 -8.18 -14.55 0.49
C LYS A 262 -9.45 -13.71 0.54
N HIS A 263 -9.53 -12.70 -0.31
CA HIS A 263 -10.71 -11.84 -0.37
C HIS A 263 -11.65 -12.32 -1.48
N LYS A 264 -12.85 -12.76 -1.10
CA LYS A 264 -13.93 -13.23 -2.00
C LYS A 264 -13.55 -14.45 -2.87
N ILE A 265 -12.60 -15.26 -2.42
CA ILE A 265 -12.17 -16.49 -3.12
C ILE A 265 -12.42 -17.68 -2.18
N PRO A 266 -13.20 -18.70 -2.59
CA PRO A 266 -13.43 -19.88 -1.78
C PRO A 266 -12.12 -20.68 -1.61
N ILE A 267 -11.97 -21.33 -0.45
CA ILE A 267 -10.82 -22.20 -0.18
C ILE A 267 -11.00 -23.50 -0.97
N ASN A 268 -9.93 -23.94 -1.63
CA ASN A 268 -9.90 -25.20 -2.39
C ASN A 268 -8.56 -25.91 -2.18
N LYS A 269 -8.45 -27.14 -2.72
CA LYS A 269 -7.25 -27.97 -2.57
C LYS A 269 -5.98 -27.34 -3.15
N TYR A 270 -6.11 -26.58 -4.24
CA TYR A 270 -4.98 -25.91 -4.90
C TYR A 270 -4.36 -24.83 -4.01
N LEU A 271 -5.18 -24.06 -3.29
CA LEU A 271 -4.68 -23.09 -2.32
C LEU A 271 -3.88 -23.76 -1.19
N ILE A 272 -4.31 -24.93 -0.73
CA ILE A 272 -3.55 -25.71 0.26
C ILE A 272 -2.23 -26.21 -0.35
N PHE A 273 -2.26 -26.68 -1.60
CA PHE A 273 -1.06 -27.12 -2.30
C PHE A 273 -0.03 -25.98 -2.45
N ASP A 274 -0.49 -24.78 -2.82
CA ASP A 274 0.37 -23.60 -2.93
C ASP A 274 1.02 -23.22 -1.61
N ILE A 275 0.27 -23.31 -0.50
CA ILE A 275 0.81 -23.11 0.85
C ILE A 275 1.91 -24.14 1.14
N VAL A 276 1.62 -25.42 0.92
CA VAL A 276 2.54 -26.53 1.16
C VAL A 276 3.83 -26.38 0.34
N LYS A 277 3.72 -25.89 -0.90
CA LYS A 277 4.89 -25.56 -1.74
C LYS A 277 5.67 -24.36 -1.21
N LYS A 278 4.99 -23.30 -0.80
CA LYS A 278 5.60 -22.07 -0.28
C LYS A 278 6.46 -22.33 0.96
N ILE A 279 6.03 -23.22 1.84
CA ILE A 279 6.67 -23.50 3.14
C ILE A 279 7.59 -24.74 3.13
N GLN A 280 7.81 -25.37 1.96
CA GLN A 280 8.46 -26.68 1.88
C GLN A 280 9.84 -26.78 2.57
N ASN A 281 10.58 -25.67 2.62
CA ASN A 281 11.93 -25.60 3.20
C ASN A 281 11.95 -24.91 4.56
N THR A 282 10.80 -24.77 5.21
CA THR A 282 10.68 -24.02 6.46
C THR A 282 9.74 -24.73 7.41
N LYS A 283 10.21 -24.96 8.64
CA LYS A 283 9.38 -25.54 9.70
C LYS A 283 8.43 -24.46 10.22
N ILE A 284 7.13 -24.68 10.05
CA ILE A 284 6.06 -23.81 10.53
C ILE A 284 5.08 -24.68 11.30
N ASN A 285 4.70 -24.26 12.51
CA ASN A 285 3.85 -25.08 13.38
C ASN A 285 2.38 -25.01 12.93
N ARG A 286 1.93 -23.82 12.54
CA ARG A 286 0.54 -23.58 12.15
C ARG A 286 0.41 -22.62 10.98
N TYR A 287 -0.54 -22.91 10.10
CA TYR A 287 -0.87 -22.06 8.96
C TYR A 287 -2.38 -21.89 8.86
N TYR A 288 -2.86 -20.66 8.99
CA TYR A 288 -4.24 -20.30 8.72
C TYR A 288 -4.40 -19.87 7.26
N ILE A 289 -5.39 -20.43 6.58
CA ILE A 289 -5.92 -19.88 5.34
C ILE A 289 -7.36 -19.44 5.58
N LEU A 290 -7.57 -18.13 5.58
CA LEU A 290 -8.85 -17.51 5.86
C LEU A 290 -9.43 -16.94 4.57
N THR A 291 -10.75 -16.88 4.48
CA THR A 291 -11.41 -16.17 3.37
C THR A 291 -12.59 -15.33 3.79
N THR A 292 -12.82 -14.24 3.06
CA THR A 292 -14.07 -13.47 3.18
C THR A 292 -15.21 -14.05 2.33
N PHE A 293 -15.00 -15.16 1.63
CA PHE A 293 -16.09 -15.90 1.00
C PHE A 293 -17.02 -16.44 2.09
N ILE A 294 -18.32 -16.18 1.98
CA ILE A 294 -19.24 -16.25 3.12
C ILE A 294 -19.35 -17.65 3.74
N THR A 295 -19.28 -18.69 2.92
CA THR A 295 -19.29 -20.10 3.34
C THR A 295 -17.89 -20.68 3.57
N GLY A 296 -16.81 -19.92 3.33
CA GLY A 296 -15.44 -20.41 3.38
C GLY A 296 -15.03 -21.28 2.19
N PHE A 297 -15.90 -22.20 1.79
CA PHE A 297 -15.72 -23.15 0.70
C PHE A 297 -16.86 -23.01 -0.32
N GLU A 298 -16.64 -23.46 -1.54
CA GLU A 298 -17.65 -23.42 -2.59
C GLU A 298 -18.90 -24.25 -2.22
N ASN A 299 -18.69 -25.41 -1.60
CA ASN A 299 -19.73 -26.31 -1.13
C ASN A 299 -19.16 -27.32 -0.09
N ASN A 300 -20.07 -28.06 0.56
CA ASN A 300 -19.72 -29.04 1.59
C ASN A 300 -18.84 -30.20 1.08
N GLU A 301 -18.95 -30.57 -0.20
CA GLU A 301 -18.12 -31.62 -0.79
C GLU A 301 -16.66 -31.17 -0.92
N THR A 302 -16.46 -29.95 -1.42
CA THR A 302 -15.16 -29.30 -1.53
C THR A 302 -14.51 -29.16 -0.15
N GLU A 303 -15.27 -28.75 0.86
CA GLU A 303 -14.79 -28.66 2.23
C GLU A 303 -14.28 -30.02 2.75
N LYS A 304 -15.07 -31.10 2.58
CA LYS A 304 -14.66 -32.46 2.98
C LYS A 304 -13.37 -32.89 2.27
N MET A 305 -13.25 -32.62 0.96
CA MET A 305 -12.05 -32.94 0.19
C MET A 305 -10.82 -32.16 0.68
N VAL A 306 -10.98 -30.87 0.94
CA VAL A 306 -9.90 -30.01 1.47
C VAL A 306 -9.45 -30.49 2.85
N ASN A 307 -10.40 -30.79 3.75
CA ASN A 307 -10.09 -31.27 5.10
C ASN A 307 -9.37 -32.62 5.08
N LYS A 308 -9.77 -33.56 4.20
CA LYS A 308 -9.05 -34.82 4.00
C LYS A 308 -7.60 -34.57 3.56
N PHE A 309 -7.39 -33.67 2.61
CA PHE A 309 -6.05 -33.32 2.14
C PHE A 309 -5.19 -32.65 3.23
N ILE A 310 -5.78 -31.75 4.04
CA ILE A 310 -5.10 -31.14 5.19
C ILE A 310 -4.62 -32.20 6.19
N ILE A 311 -5.44 -33.23 6.46
CA ILE A 311 -5.05 -34.35 7.34
C ILE A 311 -3.87 -35.14 6.76
N GLU A 312 -3.87 -35.41 5.45
CA GLU A 312 -2.75 -36.06 4.77
C GLU A 312 -1.46 -35.22 4.89
N VAL A 313 -1.53 -33.92 4.67
CA VAL A 313 -0.40 -32.99 4.83
C VAL A 313 0.12 -32.98 6.27
N LYS A 314 -0.78 -32.95 7.27
CA LYS A 314 -0.40 -32.98 8.69
C LYS A 314 0.36 -34.25 9.05
N LYS A 315 -0.04 -35.41 8.52
CA LYS A 315 0.67 -36.69 8.72
C LYS A 315 2.08 -36.68 8.11
N GLN A 316 2.24 -36.06 6.95
CA GLN A 316 3.52 -36.05 6.22
C GLN A 316 4.51 -35.01 6.73
N ARG A 317 4.03 -33.84 7.17
CA ARG A 317 4.87 -32.66 7.43
C ARG A 317 4.77 -32.09 8.84
N SER A 318 3.93 -32.68 9.69
CA SER A 318 3.70 -32.24 11.07
C SER A 318 3.31 -30.75 11.20
N ILE A 319 2.60 -30.21 10.21
CA ILE A 319 2.03 -28.86 10.22
C ILE A 319 0.52 -28.90 10.44
N ASP A 320 0.02 -27.95 11.23
CA ASP A 320 -1.41 -27.74 11.46
C ASP A 320 -1.95 -26.66 10.51
N ILE A 321 -2.61 -27.08 9.42
CA ILE A 321 -3.27 -26.14 8.49
C ILE A 321 -4.73 -25.99 8.89
N ILE A 322 -5.20 -24.76 9.03
CA ILE A 322 -6.58 -24.43 9.40
C ILE A 322 -7.21 -23.58 8.30
N ALA A 323 -8.21 -24.14 7.64
CA ALA A 323 -9.00 -23.47 6.60
C ALA A 323 -10.34 -23.01 7.17
N ASN A 324 -10.66 -21.72 7.09
CA ASN A 324 -11.91 -21.19 7.66
C ASN A 324 -12.39 -19.88 7.01
N GLY A 325 -13.65 -19.51 7.26
CA GLY A 325 -14.17 -18.18 6.99
C GLY A 325 -13.66 -17.14 7.99
N ILE A 326 -13.42 -15.91 7.52
CA ILE A 326 -12.89 -14.84 8.36
C ILE A 326 -13.89 -14.38 9.41
N ILE A 327 -15.17 -14.28 9.06
CA ILE A 327 -16.23 -13.81 9.98
C ILE A 327 -16.39 -14.80 11.13
N THR A 328 -16.40 -16.11 10.81
CA THR A 328 -16.40 -17.19 11.81
C THR A 328 -15.18 -17.08 12.73
N THR A 329 -14.00 -16.84 12.15
CA THR A 329 -12.75 -16.72 12.92
C THR A 329 -12.77 -15.49 13.85
N LEU A 330 -13.15 -14.32 13.33
CA LEU A 330 -13.31 -13.10 14.10
C LEU A 330 -14.33 -13.28 15.24
N LYS A 331 -15.46 -13.94 14.97
CA LYS A 331 -16.48 -14.24 16.00
C LYS A 331 -15.89 -15.02 17.16
N TYR A 332 -15.07 -16.04 16.90
CA TYR A 332 -14.43 -16.83 17.95
C TYR A 332 -13.37 -16.05 18.70
N TYR A 333 -12.57 -15.24 18.01
CA TYR A 333 -11.52 -14.46 18.66
C TYR A 333 -12.06 -13.30 19.50
N LEU A 334 -13.11 -12.63 19.04
CA LEU A 334 -13.78 -11.56 19.80
C LEU A 334 -14.31 -12.06 21.14
N ARG A 335 -14.66 -13.35 21.29
CA ARG A 335 -15.06 -13.93 22.59
C ARG A 335 -13.99 -13.86 23.68
N PHE A 336 -12.73 -13.68 23.29
CA PHE A 336 -11.59 -13.55 24.22
C PHE A 336 -11.20 -12.09 24.49
N ILE A 337 -11.94 -11.13 23.93
CA ILE A 337 -11.70 -9.69 24.13
C ILE A 337 -12.77 -9.15 25.06
N ASP A 338 -12.38 -8.76 26.27
CA ASP A 338 -13.31 -8.24 27.27
C ASP A 338 -13.85 -6.85 26.90
N ASN A 339 -13.00 -6.00 26.32
CA ASN A 339 -13.36 -4.65 25.91
C ASN A 339 -13.38 -4.52 24.38
N TYR A 340 -14.57 -4.52 23.78
CA TYR A 340 -14.72 -4.35 22.34
C TYR A 340 -14.30 -2.99 21.81
N ASN A 341 -14.28 -1.94 22.65
CA ASN A 341 -13.75 -0.63 22.23
C ASN A 341 -12.26 -0.73 21.92
N LEU A 342 -11.50 -1.54 22.68
CA LEU A 342 -10.09 -1.79 22.39
C LEU A 342 -9.91 -2.38 20.98
N PHE A 343 -10.80 -3.27 20.55
CA PHE A 343 -10.76 -3.80 19.19
C PHE A 343 -11.02 -2.71 18.14
N ILE A 344 -12.06 -1.89 18.32
CA ILE A 344 -12.39 -0.79 17.39
C ILE A 344 -11.25 0.23 17.31
N GLU A 345 -10.67 0.62 18.44
CA GLU A 345 -9.53 1.53 18.52
C GLU A 345 -8.31 0.94 17.81
N THR A 346 -7.94 -0.31 18.11
CA THR A 346 -6.79 -0.99 17.51
C THR A 346 -6.96 -1.16 16.01
N TYR A 347 -8.14 -1.61 15.56
CA TYR A 347 -8.45 -1.74 14.13
C TYR A 347 -8.36 -0.40 13.41
N THR A 348 -8.91 0.67 13.99
CA THR A 348 -8.87 1.99 13.37
C THR A 348 -7.45 2.56 13.31
N GLN A 349 -6.67 2.38 14.38
CA GLN A 349 -5.28 2.81 14.42
C GLN A 349 -4.44 2.06 13.37
N ASN A 350 -4.66 0.75 13.21
CA ASN A 350 -3.97 -0.04 12.20
C ASN A 350 -4.39 0.32 10.77
N LEU A 351 -5.66 0.65 10.53
CA LEU A 351 -6.11 1.21 9.24
C LEU A 351 -5.40 2.52 8.90
N ILE A 352 -5.31 3.43 9.87
CA ILE A 352 -4.63 4.73 9.71
C ILE A 352 -3.13 4.51 9.47
N ASN A 353 -2.50 3.64 10.25
CA ASN A 353 -1.08 3.34 10.12
C ASN A 353 -0.76 2.76 8.74
N ASP A 354 -1.54 1.78 8.25
CA ASP A 354 -1.33 1.24 6.91
C ASP A 354 -1.56 2.33 5.83
N ALA A 355 -2.62 3.13 5.95
CA ALA A 355 -2.96 4.19 4.99
C ALA A 355 -1.93 5.34 4.93
N LYS A 356 -1.13 5.55 5.98
CA LYS A 356 -0.05 6.56 6.01
C LYS A 356 1.18 6.14 5.20
N TYR A 357 1.44 4.84 5.09
CA TYR A 357 2.65 4.29 4.48
C TYR A 357 2.37 3.44 3.23
N SER A 358 1.10 3.22 2.90
CA SER A 358 0.66 2.35 1.82
C SER A 358 -0.53 2.96 1.07
N THR A 359 -0.82 2.43 -0.13
CA THR A 359 -2.07 2.73 -0.87
C THR A 359 -2.98 1.51 -0.99
N GLU A 360 -2.74 0.49 -0.17
CA GLU A 360 -3.59 -0.70 -0.09
C GLU A 360 -4.85 -0.38 0.72
N VAL A 361 -4.69 0.31 1.85
CA VAL A 361 -5.78 1.05 2.50
C VAL A 361 -5.90 2.44 1.87
N LYS A 362 -7.09 2.74 1.36
CA LYS A 362 -7.42 4.00 0.68
C LYS A 362 -8.08 4.96 1.63
N VAL A 363 -8.00 6.25 1.28
CA VAL A 363 -8.75 7.31 1.97
C VAL A 363 -10.25 7.00 1.99
N SER A 364 -10.79 6.43 0.90
CA SER A 364 -12.18 6.01 0.82
C SER A 364 -12.55 4.92 1.82
N HIS A 365 -11.61 4.02 2.17
CA HIS A 365 -11.84 3.01 3.21
C HIS A 365 -11.91 3.67 4.59
N ILE A 366 -11.00 4.60 4.89
CA ILE A 366 -11.04 5.34 6.16
C ILE A 366 -12.36 6.11 6.28
N LYS A 367 -12.78 6.83 5.23
CA LYS A 367 -14.07 7.53 5.23
C LYS A 367 -15.25 6.58 5.44
N LYS A 368 -15.29 5.44 4.75
CA LYS A 368 -16.35 4.46 4.94
C LYS A 368 -16.36 3.89 6.36
N TRP A 369 -15.19 3.66 6.95
CA TRP A 369 -15.10 3.23 8.34
C TRP A 369 -15.63 4.28 9.30
N THR A 370 -15.25 5.54 9.11
CA THR A 370 -15.77 6.71 9.84
C THR A 370 -17.30 6.84 9.73
N GLU A 371 -17.87 6.60 8.54
CA GLU A 371 -19.33 6.55 8.35
C GLU A 371 -19.97 5.41 9.14
N ILE A 372 -19.40 4.21 9.07
CA ILE A 372 -19.87 3.04 9.82
C ILE A 372 -19.86 3.33 11.32
N LEU A 373 -18.78 3.88 11.87
CA LEU A 373 -18.71 4.22 13.29
C LEU A 373 -19.87 5.12 13.73
N LYS A 374 -20.16 6.17 12.94
CA LYS A 374 -21.28 7.08 13.21
C LYS A 374 -22.64 6.40 13.12
N GLU A 375 -22.85 5.51 12.15
CA GLU A 375 -24.09 4.73 12.00
C GLU A 375 -24.41 3.94 13.29
N TYR A 376 -23.39 3.52 14.03
CA TYR A 376 -23.52 2.77 15.29
C TYR A 376 -23.29 3.62 16.56
N GLY A 377 -23.36 4.96 16.44
CA GLY A 377 -23.26 5.88 17.59
C GLY A 377 -21.85 6.00 18.20
N ILE A 378 -20.81 5.67 17.43
CA ILE A 378 -19.41 5.83 17.82
C ILE A 378 -18.90 7.11 17.16
N GLU A 379 -18.61 8.14 17.98
CA GLU A 379 -18.40 9.53 17.56
C GLU A 379 -17.08 10.18 18.00
#